data_AF-A0A9N8EHX2-F1
#
_entry.id   AF-A0A9N8EHX2-F1
#
_cell.length_a   1.000
_cell.length_b   1.000
_cell.length_c   1.000
_cell.angle_alpha   90.00
_cell.angle_beta   90.00
_cell.angle_gamma   90.00
#
_symmetry.space_group_name_H-M   'P 1'
#
loop_
_entity.id
_entity.type
_entity.pdbx_description
1 polymer ?
#
loop_
_entity_poly.entity_id
_entity_poly.type
_entity_poly.pdbx_seq_one_letter_code
_entity_poly.pdbx_strand_id
1 'polypeptide(L)'
;MMVLAVLLALVATLDPSHGLVNDRPSSPSRLNYQVQDTPNHHRMDSSLEYESPRDSDATGLPSSRRSLLNGLAQVAMASVALSQPKAAMAVDFQVPGMSKGPNNKRVGGLANKIKNSCSIMDELQRDLMQERWDRVEAYPAQLRSYVPVFTAYTDSAFPSDAPTDKGLRVALRYEVGRFFASVERFKQATNRRALDEAYVAFADMSLHLDRYLRVGGLYTYYDDTITLEPYYKGISESALVYADPVKDPPEVRDLVILVKGPEKGRTGIVIGIYRDGSNRTAVKLDRYKGMREIRVVPSLWVAKRLGEQDPDDVFLIKS
;
A
#
# COMPACT_ATOMS: atom_id res chain seq x y z
N MET A 1 -27.44 -10.33 8.05
CA MET A 1 -26.76 -11.32 8.91
C MET A 1 -26.35 -12.53 8.08
N MET A 2 -25.30 -12.43 7.26
CA MET A 2 -24.90 -13.54 6.36
C MET A 2 -23.40 -13.60 6.05
N VAL A 3 -22.55 -13.00 6.90
CA VAL A 3 -21.09 -12.96 6.69
C VAL A 3 -20.32 -13.79 7.75
N LEU A 4 -21.01 -14.39 8.73
CA LEU A 4 -20.37 -15.17 9.80
C LEU A 4 -20.22 -16.68 9.50
N ALA A 5 -20.76 -17.18 8.38
CA ALA A 5 -20.83 -18.62 8.11
C ALA A 5 -19.63 -19.22 7.36
N VAL A 6 -18.74 -18.40 6.77
CA VAL A 6 -17.66 -18.91 5.90
C VAL A 6 -16.34 -19.16 6.65
N LEU A 7 -16.16 -18.61 7.85
CA LEU A 7 -14.91 -18.77 8.60
C LEU A 7 -14.83 -20.01 9.51
N LEU A 8 -15.91 -20.77 9.66
CA LEU A 8 -15.99 -21.94 10.56
C LEU A 8 -15.84 -23.30 9.84
N ALA A 9 -15.71 -23.32 8.51
CA ALA A 9 -15.67 -24.57 7.74
C ALA A 9 -14.27 -25.15 7.50
N LEU A 10 -13.19 -24.53 8.02
CA LEU A 10 -11.81 -24.95 7.70
C LEU A 10 -11.05 -25.70 8.83
N VAL A 11 -11.71 -26.07 9.94
CA VAL A 11 -11.02 -26.66 11.11
C VAL A 11 -11.58 -28.04 11.55
N ALA A 12 -12.53 -28.62 10.84
CA ALA A 12 -13.12 -29.92 11.25
C ALA A 12 -13.07 -30.96 10.13
N THR A 13 -11.91 -31.56 9.84
CA THR A 13 -11.81 -32.88 9.20
C THR A 13 -10.48 -33.56 9.54
N LEU A 14 -10.33 -34.00 10.79
CA LEU A 14 -9.44 -35.12 11.13
C LEU A 14 -10.10 -35.91 12.27
N ASP A 15 -10.71 -37.05 11.93
CA ASP A 15 -10.96 -38.15 12.85
C ASP A 15 -10.53 -39.46 12.16
N PRO A 16 -9.62 -40.25 12.74
CA PRO A 16 -9.20 -41.54 12.20
C PRO A 16 -9.86 -42.70 12.98
N SER A 17 -10.73 -43.48 12.35
CA SER A 17 -11.02 -44.84 12.84
C SER A 17 -11.62 -45.78 11.78
N HIS A 18 -10.83 -46.84 11.54
CA HIS A 18 -11.17 -48.24 11.19
C HIS A 18 -12.36 -48.59 10.27
N GLY A 19 -12.03 -49.31 9.19
CA GLY A 19 -12.94 -50.22 8.49
C GLY A 19 -12.25 -51.00 7.37
N LEU A 20 -11.77 -52.21 7.68
CA LEU A 20 -11.25 -53.21 6.75
C LEU A 20 -12.36 -53.74 5.83
N VAL A 21 -12.20 -53.65 4.50
CA VAL A 21 -12.67 -54.69 3.55
C VAL A 21 -11.70 -54.72 2.35
N ASN A 22 -11.09 -55.88 2.16
CA ASN A 22 -10.39 -56.29 0.94
C ASN A 22 -11.42 -56.62 -0.13
N ASP A 23 -11.28 -56.05 -1.33
CA ASP A 23 -11.53 -56.76 -2.59
C ASP A 23 -10.81 -56.04 -3.75
N ARG A 24 -9.96 -56.79 -4.47
CA ARG A 24 -9.35 -56.44 -5.76
C ARG A 24 -10.03 -57.31 -6.85
N PRO A 25 -9.73 -57.13 -8.15
CA PRO A 25 -9.95 -55.96 -8.98
C PRO A 25 -10.73 -56.34 -10.26
N SER A 26 -11.51 -55.41 -10.83
CA SER A 26 -11.96 -55.53 -12.22
C SER A 26 -11.72 -54.21 -12.95
N SER A 27 -10.70 -54.19 -13.79
CA SER A 27 -10.49 -53.20 -14.86
C SER A 27 -11.22 -53.66 -16.14
N PRO A 28 -11.26 -52.86 -17.22
CA PRO A 28 -11.76 -51.50 -17.32
C PRO A 28 -12.80 -51.39 -18.47
N SER A 29 -13.94 -50.73 -18.24
CA SER A 29 -14.86 -50.38 -19.33
C SER A 29 -14.47 -49.03 -19.93
N ARG A 30 -13.91 -49.08 -21.14
CA ARG A 30 -13.71 -47.94 -22.04
C ARG A 30 -15.03 -47.21 -22.28
N LEU A 31 -15.14 -45.96 -21.85
CA LEU A 31 -16.16 -45.04 -22.34
C LEU A 31 -15.54 -44.19 -23.46
N ASN A 32 -16.01 -44.46 -24.67
CA ASN A 32 -15.81 -43.63 -25.86
C ASN A 32 -16.46 -42.26 -25.62
N TYR A 33 -15.65 -41.21 -25.51
CA TYR A 33 -16.14 -39.86 -25.75
C TYR A 33 -16.22 -39.65 -27.27
N GLN A 34 -17.45 -39.62 -27.78
CA GLN A 34 -17.73 -39.07 -29.11
C GLN A 34 -17.45 -37.57 -29.07
N VAL A 35 -16.55 -37.15 -29.96
CA VAL A 35 -16.38 -35.76 -30.38
C VAL A 35 -17.64 -35.35 -31.14
N GLN A 36 -18.41 -34.42 -30.57
CA GLN A 36 -19.44 -33.71 -31.32
C GLN A 36 -18.79 -32.48 -31.95
N ASP A 37 -18.61 -32.57 -33.28
CA ASP A 37 -18.34 -31.45 -34.15
C ASP A 37 -19.45 -30.41 -34.03
N THR A 38 -19.11 -29.19 -33.61
CA THR A 38 -19.97 -28.03 -33.76
C THR A 38 -19.55 -27.22 -34.99
N PRO A 39 -20.51 -26.73 -35.79
CA PRO A 39 -20.22 -26.13 -37.08
C PRO A 39 -19.73 -24.69 -36.98
N ASN A 40 -18.79 -24.38 -37.88
CA ASN A 40 -18.38 -23.07 -38.37
C ASN A 40 -19.49 -22.00 -38.32
N HIS A 41 -19.24 -20.92 -37.58
CA HIS A 41 -19.89 -19.64 -37.84
C HIS A 41 -18.88 -18.50 -38.00
N HIS A 42 -18.89 -17.97 -39.23
CA HIS A 42 -18.62 -16.59 -39.64
C HIS A 42 -17.42 -15.83 -39.06
N ARG A 43 -16.33 -16.00 -39.79
CA ARG A 43 -15.49 -14.92 -40.35
C ARG A 43 -16.28 -13.61 -40.55
N MET A 44 -15.99 -12.62 -39.70
CA MET A 44 -16.22 -11.20 -39.98
C MET A 44 -14.84 -10.59 -40.24
N ASP A 45 -14.53 -10.42 -41.52
CA ASP A 45 -13.47 -9.53 -41.98
C ASP A 45 -13.85 -8.10 -41.57
N SER A 46 -13.07 -7.50 -40.68
CA SER A 46 -13.08 -6.05 -40.43
C SER A 46 -11.68 -5.53 -40.68
N SER A 47 -11.41 -5.30 -41.96
CA SER A 47 -10.32 -4.47 -42.45
C SER A 47 -10.66 -3.01 -42.13
N LEU A 48 -10.15 -2.51 -41.00
CA LEU A 48 -9.98 -1.07 -40.81
C LEU A 48 -8.55 -0.73 -41.21
N GLU A 49 -8.43 -0.33 -42.47
CA GLU A 49 -7.28 0.39 -43.01
C GLU A 49 -7.09 1.67 -42.19
N TYR A 50 -6.02 1.71 -41.40
CA TYR A 50 -5.53 2.94 -40.80
C TYR A 50 -4.55 3.56 -41.80
N GLU A 51 -5.04 4.50 -42.60
CA GLU A 51 -4.21 5.34 -43.45
C GLU A 51 -3.30 6.21 -42.58
N SER A 52 -1.99 5.97 -42.71
CA SER A 52 -0.93 6.79 -42.16
C SER A 52 -0.76 8.04 -43.01
N PRO A 53 -0.84 9.27 -42.47
CA PRO A 53 -0.42 10.45 -43.21
C PRO A 53 1.09 10.43 -43.41
N ARG A 54 1.48 10.40 -44.68
CA ARG A 54 2.85 10.55 -45.17
C ARG A 54 3.38 11.95 -44.91
N ASP A 55 4.69 11.97 -44.73
CA ASP A 55 5.59 13.12 -44.72
C ASP A 55 5.32 14.15 -45.83
N SER A 56 5.47 15.41 -45.47
CA SER A 56 5.74 16.49 -46.42
C SER A 56 6.98 17.26 -45.99
N ASP A 57 8.05 16.98 -46.72
CA ASP A 57 9.26 17.73 -47.04
C ASP A 57 9.47 19.16 -46.48
N ALA A 58 10.62 19.28 -45.81
CA ALA A 58 11.77 20.10 -46.19
C ALA A 58 11.56 21.47 -46.87
N THR A 59 11.77 22.53 -46.08
CA THR A 59 12.54 23.74 -46.42
C THR A 59 13.23 24.19 -45.12
N GLY A 60 14.49 24.61 -45.01
CA GLY A 60 15.43 25.15 -45.98
C GLY A 60 15.96 26.51 -45.51
N LEU A 61 16.88 26.51 -44.53
CA LEU A 61 17.89 27.58 -44.21
C LEU A 61 17.40 28.92 -43.59
N PRO A 62 18.27 29.78 -43.00
CA PRO A 62 19.72 29.66 -42.78
C PRO A 62 20.22 29.92 -41.34
N SER A 63 21.44 29.44 -41.14
CA SER A 63 22.43 29.81 -40.13
C SER A 63 22.80 31.30 -40.08
N SER A 64 23.20 31.73 -38.87
CA SER A 64 23.99 32.93 -38.49
C SER A 64 23.22 34.10 -37.88
N ARG A 65 23.44 34.31 -36.56
CA ARG A 65 24.02 35.56 -36.02
C ARG A 65 24.19 35.51 -34.48
N ARG A 66 25.40 35.90 -34.05
CA ARG A 66 25.77 36.55 -32.77
C ARG A 66 25.80 35.61 -31.54
N SER A 67 26.95 35.21 -30.97
CA SER A 67 28.11 35.98 -30.47
C SER A 67 27.71 37.18 -29.61
N LEU A 68 28.27 37.21 -28.38
CA LEU A 68 28.19 38.19 -27.29
C LEU A 68 27.22 37.82 -26.15
N LEU A 69 27.77 37.25 -25.07
CA LEU A 69 27.95 37.97 -23.81
C LEU A 69 28.54 37.04 -22.72
N ASN A 70 29.82 37.28 -22.44
CA ASN A 70 30.36 37.11 -21.10
C ASN A 70 29.58 38.05 -20.16
N GLY A 71 29.04 37.49 -19.07
CA GLY A 71 28.33 38.25 -18.06
C GLY A 71 28.30 37.47 -16.77
N LEU A 72 29.30 37.70 -15.92
CA LEU A 72 29.32 37.38 -14.50
C LEU A 72 27.94 37.59 -13.86
N ALA A 73 27.40 36.55 -13.25
CA ALA A 73 26.45 36.68 -12.17
C ALA A 73 26.77 35.63 -11.11
N GLN A 74 27.44 36.09 -10.05
CA GLN A 74 27.48 35.41 -8.77
C GLN A 74 26.04 35.14 -8.33
N VAL A 75 25.61 33.88 -8.38
CA VAL A 75 24.40 33.47 -7.67
C VAL A 75 24.80 33.33 -6.21
N ALA A 76 24.42 34.33 -5.43
CA ALA A 76 24.47 34.26 -3.98
C ALA A 76 23.65 33.04 -3.53
N MET A 77 24.33 32.09 -2.90
CA MET A 77 23.72 30.99 -2.17
C MET A 77 22.93 31.57 -0.99
N ALA A 78 21.68 31.95 -1.23
CA ALA A 78 20.72 32.22 -0.18
C ALA A 78 20.36 30.88 0.46
N SER A 79 21.16 30.46 1.43
CA SER A 79 20.81 29.40 2.38
C SER A 79 19.58 29.85 3.14
N VAL A 80 18.40 29.48 2.64
CA VAL A 80 17.14 29.55 3.36
C VAL A 80 17.25 28.54 4.50
N ALA A 81 17.65 29.02 5.66
CA ALA A 81 17.52 28.29 6.90
C ALA A 81 16.02 28.06 7.14
N LEU A 82 15.54 26.87 6.76
CA LEU A 82 14.27 26.34 7.22
C LEU A 82 14.33 26.28 8.75
N SER A 83 13.79 27.33 9.37
CA SER A 83 13.51 27.43 10.79
C SER A 83 12.76 26.17 11.20
N GLN A 84 13.46 25.24 11.85
CA GLN A 84 12.83 24.10 12.50
C GLN A 84 11.77 24.65 13.47
N PRO A 85 10.49 24.26 13.35
CA PRO A 85 9.50 24.68 14.32
C PRO A 85 9.92 24.17 15.69
N LYS A 86 10.10 25.11 16.63
CA LYS A 86 10.34 24.84 18.05
C LYS A 86 9.37 23.74 18.50
N ALA A 87 9.94 22.67 19.07
CA ALA A 87 9.19 21.60 19.70
C ALA A 87 8.16 22.21 20.67
N ALA A 88 6.90 22.23 20.25
CA ALA A 88 5.79 22.61 21.10
C ALA A 88 5.75 21.60 22.24
N MET A 89 5.72 22.11 23.47
CA MET A 89 5.66 21.29 24.67
C MET A 89 4.48 20.32 24.58
N ALA A 90 4.76 19.04 24.80
CA ALA A 90 3.78 17.98 24.87
C ALA A 90 2.84 18.25 26.04
N VAL A 91 1.66 18.79 25.75
CA VAL A 91 0.53 18.74 26.67
C VAL A 91 -0.12 17.38 26.45
N ASP A 92 -0.03 16.50 27.45
CA ASP A 92 -0.76 15.22 27.49
C ASP A 92 -2.27 15.51 27.44
N PHE A 93 -2.84 15.57 26.25
CA PHE A 93 -4.27 15.78 26.05
C PHE A 93 -4.97 14.41 26.08
N GLN A 94 -5.63 14.10 27.20
CA GLN A 94 -6.50 12.93 27.31
C GLN A 94 -7.83 13.20 26.60
N VAL A 95 -8.21 12.36 25.65
CA VAL A 95 -9.55 12.37 25.05
C VAL A 95 -10.59 12.13 26.15
N PRO A 96 -11.52 13.08 26.43
CA PRO A 96 -12.57 12.88 27.42
C PRO A 96 -13.46 11.71 26.99
N GLY A 97 -13.44 10.60 27.74
CA GLY A 97 -14.24 9.41 27.47
C GLY A 97 -13.44 8.14 27.13
N MET A 98 -12.16 8.26 26.75
CA MET A 98 -11.25 7.12 26.83
C MET A 98 -10.74 7.03 28.26
N SER A 99 -11.44 6.26 29.10
CA SER A 99 -10.86 5.90 30.40
C SER A 99 -9.48 5.30 30.14
N LYS A 100 -8.47 5.74 30.90
CA LYS A 100 -7.19 5.02 30.97
C LYS A 100 -7.56 3.62 31.45
N GLY A 101 -7.80 2.72 30.51
CA GLY A 101 -8.13 1.34 30.78
C GLY A 101 -7.06 0.75 31.70
N PRO A 102 -7.43 -0.24 32.53
CA PRO A 102 -6.49 -0.84 33.48
C PRO A 102 -5.18 -1.17 32.77
N ASN A 103 -4.07 -0.72 33.35
CA ASN A 103 -2.70 -0.87 32.85
C ASN A 103 -2.31 -2.36 32.82
N ASN A 104 -2.89 -3.11 31.89
CA ASN A 104 -2.69 -4.54 31.75
C ASN A 104 -1.32 -4.72 31.07
N LYS A 105 -0.30 -5.07 31.84
CA LYS A 105 1.07 -5.36 31.33
C LYS A 105 1.07 -6.36 30.15
N ARG A 106 0.04 -7.20 30.04
CA ARG A 106 -0.19 -8.12 28.91
C ARG A 106 -0.54 -7.41 27.59
N VAL A 107 -1.31 -6.33 27.63
CA VAL A 107 -1.73 -5.56 26.45
C VAL A 107 -0.54 -4.85 25.81
N GLY A 108 0.39 -4.32 26.64
CA GLY A 108 1.64 -3.73 26.14
C GLY A 108 2.51 -4.70 25.33
N GLY A 109 2.54 -5.98 25.74
CA GLY A 109 3.24 -7.03 24.99
C GLY A 109 2.62 -7.31 23.62
N LEU A 110 1.28 -7.36 23.53
CA LEU A 110 0.57 -7.57 22.27
C LEU A 110 0.70 -6.38 21.32
N ALA A 111 0.57 -5.16 21.84
CA ALA A 111 0.80 -3.92 21.09
C ALA A 111 2.20 -3.90 20.45
N ASN A 112 3.24 -4.23 21.23
CA ASN A 112 4.60 -4.29 20.73
C ASN A 112 4.77 -5.39 19.68
N LYS A 113 4.15 -6.56 19.84
CA LYS A 113 4.16 -7.60 18.81
C LYS A 113 3.52 -7.10 17.51
N ILE A 114 2.37 -6.44 17.56
CA ILE A 114 1.74 -5.85 16.36
C ILE A 114 2.66 -4.79 15.73
N LYS A 115 3.31 -3.96 16.53
CA LYS A 115 4.31 -3.00 16.01
C LYS A 115 5.48 -3.70 15.32
N ASN A 116 5.93 -4.85 15.81
CA ASN A 116 6.98 -5.63 15.15
C ASN A 116 6.56 -6.11 13.74
N SER A 117 5.26 -6.33 13.47
CA SER A 117 4.84 -6.67 12.11
C SER A 117 5.04 -5.49 11.14
N CYS A 118 5.14 -4.25 11.63
CA CYS A 118 5.48 -3.09 10.79
C CYS A 118 6.92 -3.17 10.28
N SER A 119 7.86 -3.62 11.12
CA SER A 119 9.24 -3.87 10.71
C SER A 119 9.32 -4.95 9.63
N ILE A 120 8.55 -6.04 9.79
CA ILE A 120 8.44 -7.11 8.78
C ILE A 120 7.89 -6.53 7.46
N MET A 121 6.90 -5.65 7.52
CA MET A 121 6.35 -4.98 6.33
C MET A 121 7.35 -4.04 5.65
N ASP A 122 8.19 -3.34 6.42
CA ASP A 122 9.25 -2.49 5.90
C ASP A 122 10.36 -3.33 5.21
N GLU A 123 10.75 -4.45 5.82
CA GLU A 123 11.71 -5.40 5.21
C GLU A 123 11.15 -6.04 3.94
N LEU A 124 9.87 -6.45 3.97
CA LEU A 124 9.15 -6.96 2.82
C LEU A 124 9.14 -5.94 1.68
N GLN A 125 8.84 -4.67 1.95
CA GLN A 125 8.85 -3.62 0.94
C GLN A 125 10.20 -3.55 0.24
N ARG A 126 11.28 -3.51 1.02
CA ARG A 126 12.66 -3.44 0.51
C ARG A 126 12.98 -4.66 -0.36
N ASP A 127 12.70 -5.86 0.14
CA ASP A 127 13.00 -7.10 -0.58
C ASP A 127 12.16 -7.24 -1.85
N LEU A 128 10.91 -6.76 -1.84
CA LEU A 128 10.04 -6.68 -3.02
C LEU A 128 10.54 -5.66 -4.05
N MET A 129 11.03 -4.50 -3.60
CA MET A 129 11.68 -3.49 -4.45
C MET A 129 12.96 -3.99 -5.12
N GLN A 130 13.68 -4.88 -4.47
CA GLN A 130 14.88 -5.54 -4.99
C GLN A 130 14.58 -6.85 -5.72
N GLU A 131 13.30 -7.22 -5.84
CA GLU A 131 12.84 -8.47 -6.51
C GLU A 131 13.53 -9.72 -5.96
N ARG A 132 13.79 -9.74 -4.65
CA ARG A 132 14.40 -10.86 -3.94
C ARG A 132 13.37 -11.93 -3.64
N TRP A 133 12.91 -12.60 -4.69
CA TRP A 133 11.84 -13.61 -4.62
C TRP A 133 12.12 -14.71 -3.60
N ASP A 134 13.39 -15.11 -3.45
CA ASP A 134 13.88 -16.07 -2.45
C ASP A 134 13.49 -15.68 -1.01
N ARG A 135 13.48 -14.38 -0.71
CA ARG A 135 13.07 -13.85 0.59
C ARG A 135 11.58 -13.55 0.64
N VAL A 136 11.06 -12.92 -0.42
CA VAL A 136 9.68 -12.45 -0.52
C VAL A 136 8.67 -13.59 -0.30
N GLU A 137 8.96 -14.79 -0.80
CA GLU A 137 8.09 -15.97 -0.67
C GLU A 137 7.86 -16.43 0.79
N ALA A 138 8.76 -16.10 1.72
CA ALA A 138 8.64 -16.51 3.13
C ALA A 138 7.72 -15.59 3.96
N TYR A 139 7.56 -14.33 3.58
CA TYR A 139 6.82 -13.33 4.37
C TYR A 139 5.34 -13.66 4.60
N PRO A 140 4.57 -14.23 3.66
CA PRO A 140 3.18 -14.60 3.92
C PRO A 140 3.00 -15.52 5.13
N ALA A 141 3.89 -16.51 5.29
CA ALA A 141 3.85 -17.43 6.42
C ALA A 141 4.19 -16.72 7.74
N GLN A 142 5.21 -15.85 7.72
CA GLN A 142 5.59 -15.04 8.88
C GLN A 142 4.44 -14.11 9.31
N LEU A 143 3.86 -13.36 8.37
CA LEU A 143 2.76 -12.44 8.65
C LEU A 143 1.53 -13.18 9.19
N ARG A 144 1.16 -14.34 8.61
CA ARG A 144 0.05 -15.15 9.11
C ARG A 144 0.19 -15.58 10.57
N SER A 145 1.42 -15.75 11.08
CA SER A 145 1.63 -16.08 12.49
C SER A 145 1.12 -15.00 13.46
N TYR A 146 0.87 -13.78 12.97
CA TYR A 146 0.33 -12.67 13.77
C TYR A 146 -1.19 -12.68 13.91
N VAL A 147 -1.95 -13.47 13.14
CA VAL A 147 -3.43 -13.56 13.27
C VAL A 147 -3.89 -13.66 14.74
N PRO A 148 -3.42 -14.62 15.55
CA PRO A 148 -3.83 -14.72 16.96
C PRO A 148 -3.44 -13.50 17.80
N VAL A 149 -2.36 -12.79 17.44
CA VAL A 149 -1.91 -11.57 18.14
C VAL A 149 -2.90 -10.43 17.89
N PHE A 150 -3.33 -10.22 16.63
CA PHE A 150 -4.32 -9.21 16.27
C PHE A 150 -5.66 -9.47 16.95
N THR A 151 -6.14 -10.72 16.93
CA THR A 151 -7.39 -11.11 17.59
C THR A 151 -7.32 -10.86 19.11
N ALA A 152 -6.27 -11.37 19.77
CA ALA A 152 -6.11 -11.19 21.21
C ALA A 152 -5.99 -9.71 21.61
N TYR A 153 -5.28 -8.90 20.84
CA TYR A 153 -5.20 -7.46 21.09
C TYR A 153 -6.57 -6.82 20.98
N THR A 154 -7.30 -7.05 19.89
CA THR A 154 -8.63 -6.47 19.65
C THR A 154 -9.60 -6.78 20.79
N ASP A 155 -9.60 -8.02 21.27
CA ASP A 155 -10.50 -8.45 22.35
C ASP A 155 -10.08 -7.85 23.70
N SER A 156 -8.78 -7.72 23.96
CA SER A 156 -8.26 -7.19 25.22
C SER A 156 -8.27 -5.66 25.32
N ALA A 157 -8.12 -4.95 24.21
CA ALA A 157 -8.08 -3.49 24.16
C ALA A 157 -9.48 -2.88 24.35
N PHE A 158 -10.52 -3.60 23.93
CA PHE A 158 -11.91 -3.19 24.03
C PHE A 158 -12.72 -4.29 24.71
N PRO A 159 -12.58 -4.51 26.03
CA PRO A 159 -13.18 -5.66 26.69
C PRO A 159 -14.66 -5.49 27.03
N SER A 160 -15.21 -4.27 26.96
CA SER A 160 -16.56 -4.00 27.45
C SER A 160 -17.65 -4.36 26.44
N ASP A 161 -18.88 -4.49 26.94
CA ASP A 161 -20.07 -4.68 26.12
C ASP A 161 -20.73 -3.39 25.65
N ALA A 162 -20.09 -2.24 25.94
CA ALA A 162 -20.56 -0.95 25.48
C ALA A 162 -20.71 -0.94 23.94
N PRO A 163 -21.75 -0.29 23.39
CA PRO A 163 -21.94 -0.22 21.94
C PRO A 163 -20.72 0.33 21.18
N THR A 164 -19.98 1.27 21.77
CA THR A 164 -18.75 1.85 21.22
C THR A 164 -17.65 0.79 21.07
N ASP A 165 -17.36 0.04 22.13
CA ASP A 165 -16.34 -1.02 22.12
C ASP A 165 -16.71 -2.13 21.15
N LYS A 166 -17.99 -2.52 21.10
CA LYS A 166 -18.50 -3.47 20.10
C LYS A 166 -18.26 -2.98 18.68
N GLY A 167 -18.57 -1.73 18.39
CA GLY A 167 -18.33 -1.10 17.09
C GLY A 167 -16.84 -1.12 16.72
N LEU A 168 -15.96 -0.74 17.65
CA LEU A 168 -14.51 -0.73 17.46
C LEU A 168 -13.94 -2.13 17.22
N ARG A 169 -14.37 -3.15 17.98
CA ARG A 169 -13.97 -4.55 17.73
C ARG A 169 -14.36 -5.01 16.34
N VAL A 170 -15.57 -4.67 15.87
CA VAL A 170 -16.03 -5.02 14.52
C VAL A 170 -15.17 -4.32 13.46
N ALA A 171 -14.91 -3.02 13.61
CA ALA A 171 -14.07 -2.28 12.67
C ALA A 171 -12.63 -2.83 12.61
N LEU A 172 -12.03 -3.13 13.76
CA LEU A 172 -10.68 -3.71 13.82
C LEU A 172 -10.62 -5.10 13.20
N ARG A 173 -11.59 -5.97 13.48
CA ARG A 173 -11.66 -7.30 12.85
C ARG A 173 -11.87 -7.21 11.34
N TYR A 174 -12.61 -6.21 10.87
CA TYR A 174 -12.74 -5.95 9.44
C TYR A 174 -11.39 -5.61 8.81
N GLU A 175 -10.62 -4.69 9.39
CA GLU A 175 -9.27 -4.34 8.90
C GLU A 175 -8.30 -5.53 8.97
N VAL A 176 -8.35 -6.34 10.04
CA VAL A 176 -7.57 -7.60 10.16
C VAL A 176 -7.92 -8.58 9.05
N GLY A 177 -9.21 -8.81 8.80
CA GLY A 177 -9.67 -9.71 7.76
C GLY A 177 -9.22 -9.25 6.37
N ARG A 178 -9.30 -7.94 6.10
CA ARG A 178 -8.83 -7.34 4.85
C ARG A 178 -7.31 -7.44 4.69
N PHE A 179 -6.55 -7.18 5.75
CA PHE A 179 -5.09 -7.34 5.77
C PHE A 179 -4.69 -8.77 5.38
N PHE A 180 -5.24 -9.78 6.06
CA PHE A 180 -4.86 -11.18 5.79
C PHE A 180 -5.42 -11.71 4.47
N ALA A 181 -6.57 -11.23 4.00
CA ALA A 181 -7.03 -11.51 2.64
C ALA A 181 -6.04 -10.97 1.58
N SER A 182 -5.40 -9.83 1.85
CA SER A 182 -4.34 -9.29 0.98
C SER A 182 -3.03 -10.07 1.11
N VAL A 183 -2.70 -10.62 2.30
CA VAL A 183 -1.57 -11.55 2.46
C VAL A 183 -1.74 -12.79 1.57
N GLU A 184 -2.97 -13.32 1.42
CA GLU A 184 -3.22 -14.43 0.49
C GLU A 184 -3.01 -14.04 -0.97
N ARG A 185 -3.55 -12.89 -1.36
CA ARG A 185 -3.36 -12.36 -2.72
C ARG A 185 -1.87 -12.13 -3.01
N PHE A 186 -1.14 -11.60 -2.03
CA PHE A 186 0.30 -11.42 -2.11
C PHE A 186 1.01 -12.76 -2.33
N LYS A 187 0.73 -13.78 -1.51
CA LYS A 187 1.28 -15.14 -1.68
C LYS A 187 1.02 -15.70 -3.08
N GLN A 188 -0.19 -15.54 -3.60
CA GLN A 188 -0.54 -16.01 -4.95
C GLN A 188 0.23 -15.25 -6.04
N ALA A 189 0.44 -13.95 -5.88
CA ALA A 189 1.21 -13.13 -6.80
C ALA A 189 2.70 -13.49 -6.76
N THR A 190 3.28 -13.68 -5.57
CA THR A 190 4.70 -14.03 -5.40
C THR A 190 5.02 -15.42 -5.95
N ASN A 191 4.12 -16.40 -5.74
CA ASN A 191 4.29 -17.76 -6.29
C ASN A 191 4.35 -17.77 -7.83
N ARG A 192 3.65 -16.82 -8.48
CA ARG A 192 3.64 -16.64 -9.94
C ARG A 192 4.67 -15.60 -10.40
N ARG A 193 5.40 -14.98 -9.45
CA ARG A 193 6.32 -13.85 -9.66
C ARG A 193 5.67 -12.70 -10.45
N ALA A 194 4.39 -12.45 -10.21
CA ALA A 194 3.64 -11.36 -10.81
C ALA A 194 3.88 -10.06 -10.01
N LEU A 195 4.92 -9.30 -10.41
CA LEU A 195 5.39 -8.12 -9.67
C LEU A 195 4.30 -7.05 -9.47
N ASP A 196 3.57 -6.70 -10.52
CA ASP A 196 2.49 -5.71 -10.46
C ASP A 196 1.39 -6.14 -9.46
N GLU A 197 0.95 -7.40 -9.52
CA GLU A 197 -0.04 -7.95 -8.58
C GLU A 197 0.50 -7.98 -7.14
N ALA A 198 1.79 -8.30 -6.96
CA ALA A 198 2.44 -8.32 -5.66
C ALA A 198 2.47 -6.91 -5.05
N TYR A 199 2.73 -5.86 -5.84
CA TYR A 199 2.67 -4.48 -5.37
C TYR A 199 1.27 -4.05 -4.95
N VAL A 200 0.25 -4.36 -5.74
CA VAL A 200 -1.14 -4.04 -5.38
C VAL A 200 -1.54 -4.75 -4.08
N ALA A 201 -1.20 -6.03 -3.94
CA ALA A 201 -1.48 -6.77 -2.71
C ALA A 201 -0.70 -6.22 -1.50
N PHE A 202 0.58 -5.84 -1.69
CA PHE A 202 1.39 -5.19 -0.67
C PHE A 202 0.82 -3.82 -0.25
N ALA A 203 0.33 -3.03 -1.20
CA ALA A 203 -0.34 -1.76 -0.93
C ALA A 203 -1.61 -1.94 -0.10
N ASP A 204 -2.44 -2.93 -0.45
CA ASP A 204 -3.64 -3.26 0.34
C ASP A 204 -3.27 -3.73 1.76
N MET A 205 -2.24 -4.58 1.90
CA MET A 205 -1.72 -4.98 3.21
C MET A 205 -1.29 -3.76 4.03
N SER A 206 -0.47 -2.88 3.45
CA SER A 206 0.03 -1.69 4.13
C SER A 206 -1.11 -0.76 4.55
N LEU A 207 -2.10 -0.55 3.69
CA LEU A 207 -3.27 0.29 3.97
C LEU A 207 -4.09 -0.24 5.15
N HIS A 208 -4.42 -1.53 5.13
CA HIS A 208 -5.26 -2.14 6.16
C HIS A 208 -4.54 -2.26 7.50
N LEU A 209 -3.23 -2.52 7.48
CA LEU A 209 -2.42 -2.46 8.69
C LEU A 209 -2.38 -1.05 9.27
N ASP A 210 -2.12 -0.03 8.45
CA ASP A 210 -2.07 1.37 8.91
C ASP A 210 -3.41 1.83 9.52
N ARG A 211 -4.54 1.49 8.88
CA ARG A 211 -5.87 1.76 9.44
C ARG A 211 -6.10 1.04 10.77
N TYR A 212 -5.70 -0.24 10.87
CA TYR A 212 -5.79 -0.98 12.12
C TYR A 212 -4.97 -0.31 13.24
N LEU A 213 -3.74 0.12 12.95
CA LEU A 213 -2.88 0.80 13.94
C LEU A 213 -3.50 2.11 14.44
N ARG A 214 -4.16 2.87 13.56
CA ARG A 214 -4.91 4.09 13.91
C ARG A 214 -6.09 3.79 14.82
N VAL A 215 -7.03 2.98 14.33
CA VAL A 215 -8.27 2.66 15.08
C VAL A 215 -7.96 1.92 16.38
N GLY A 216 -6.89 1.13 16.40
CA GLY A 216 -6.45 0.38 17.58
C GLY A 216 -5.69 1.21 18.61
N GLY A 217 -5.48 2.50 18.37
CA GLY A 217 -4.74 3.39 19.28
C GLY A 217 -3.27 2.99 19.45
N LEU A 218 -2.66 2.39 18.42
CA LEU A 218 -1.29 1.88 18.48
C LEU A 218 -0.23 2.92 18.08
N TYR A 219 -0.65 4.01 17.44
CA TYR A 219 0.19 5.18 17.22
C TYR A 219 0.26 6.06 18.46
N THR A 220 1.46 6.51 18.83
CA THR A 220 1.70 7.30 20.05
C THR A 220 1.22 8.76 19.95
N TYR A 221 1.11 9.30 18.74
CA TYR A 221 0.84 10.73 18.50
C TYR A 221 -0.35 10.96 17.58
N TYR A 222 -1.27 10.02 17.53
CA TYR A 222 -2.39 10.10 16.62
C TYR A 222 -3.54 10.86 17.26
N ASP A 223 -3.72 12.09 16.78
CA ASP A 223 -4.92 12.88 17.00
C ASP A 223 -5.67 12.93 15.67
N ASP A 224 -6.78 12.19 15.59
CA ASP A 224 -7.68 12.15 14.43
C ASP A 224 -8.21 13.55 14.05
N THR A 225 -8.08 14.55 14.93
CA THR A 225 -8.56 15.91 14.71
C THR A 225 -7.52 16.87 14.14
N ILE A 226 -6.24 16.49 14.10
CA ILE A 226 -5.20 17.35 13.53
C ILE A 226 -5.12 17.07 12.03
N THR A 227 -6.10 17.59 11.29
CA THR A 227 -5.93 17.79 9.85
C THR A 227 -4.65 18.60 9.66
N LEU A 228 -3.68 18.07 8.91
CA LEU A 228 -2.45 18.82 8.63
C LEU A 228 -2.65 19.92 7.58
N GLU A 229 -3.85 20.00 7.00
CA GLU A 229 -4.25 21.00 6.01
C GLU A 229 -3.86 22.45 6.40
N PRO A 230 -4.00 22.93 7.65
CA PRO A 230 -3.57 24.28 8.02
C PRO A 230 -2.06 24.52 7.87
N TYR A 231 -1.23 23.49 8.05
CA TYR A 231 0.23 23.60 7.89
C TYR A 231 0.65 23.68 6.42
N TYR A 232 -0.16 23.12 5.52
CA TYR A 232 0.11 23.07 4.10
C TYR A 232 -0.73 24.06 3.28
N LYS A 233 -1.71 24.72 3.92
CA LYS A 233 -2.50 25.80 3.35
C LYS A 233 -1.60 27.00 3.09
N GLY A 234 -1.35 27.27 1.81
CA GLY A 234 -0.53 28.40 1.36
C GLY A 234 0.86 28.03 0.82
N ILE A 235 1.19 26.74 0.70
CA ILE A 235 2.36 26.35 -0.10
C ILE A 235 2.09 26.74 -1.55
N SER A 236 2.85 27.71 -2.04
CA SER A 236 2.80 28.14 -3.43
C SER A 236 3.14 26.97 -4.35
N GLU A 237 2.44 26.85 -5.48
CA GLU A 237 2.77 25.85 -6.50
C GLU A 237 4.19 26.02 -7.03
N SER A 238 4.69 27.25 -7.07
CA SER A 238 6.07 27.54 -7.47
C SER A 238 7.13 27.03 -6.49
N ALA A 239 6.76 26.70 -5.24
CA ALA A 239 7.68 26.17 -4.25
C ALA A 239 7.85 24.63 -4.37
N LEU A 240 6.98 23.96 -5.14
CA LEU A 240 7.01 22.52 -5.32
C LEU A 240 7.74 22.19 -6.63
N VAL A 241 8.78 21.36 -6.55
CA VAL A 241 9.54 20.93 -7.73
C VAL A 241 9.18 19.48 -8.05
N TYR A 242 8.42 19.28 -9.13
CA TYR A 242 7.89 17.97 -9.53
C TYR A 242 7.69 17.87 -11.04
N ALA A 243 7.64 16.66 -11.57
CA ALA A 243 7.32 16.38 -12.96
C ALA A 243 5.80 16.44 -13.18
N ASP A 244 5.35 16.98 -14.31
CA ASP A 244 3.92 17.03 -14.65
C ASP A 244 3.30 15.62 -14.63
N PRO A 245 2.35 15.32 -13.73
CA PRO A 245 1.85 13.96 -13.52
C PRO A 245 1.04 13.42 -14.70
N VAL A 246 0.66 14.26 -15.66
CA VAL A 246 0.01 13.82 -16.91
C VAL A 246 1.05 13.36 -17.93
N LYS A 247 2.18 14.07 -18.02
CA LYS A 247 3.24 13.79 -19.00
C LYS A 247 4.20 12.71 -18.52
N ASP A 248 4.47 12.68 -17.22
CA ASP A 248 5.37 11.74 -16.57
C ASP A 248 4.70 11.20 -15.29
N PRO A 249 3.70 10.30 -15.44
CA PRO A 249 2.96 9.76 -14.31
C PRO A 249 3.87 8.93 -13.39
N PRO A 250 3.72 9.04 -12.06
CA PRO A 250 4.48 8.22 -11.12
C PRO A 250 4.26 6.72 -11.34
N GLU A 251 5.35 5.96 -11.25
CA GLU A 251 5.36 4.50 -11.22
C GLU A 251 5.56 4.00 -9.79
N VAL A 252 5.33 2.71 -9.56
CA VAL A 252 5.65 2.09 -8.28
C VAL A 252 7.15 2.21 -8.04
N ARG A 253 7.56 2.47 -6.78
CA ARG A 253 8.94 2.78 -6.35
C ARG A 253 9.36 4.23 -6.52
N ASP A 254 8.62 5.04 -7.28
CA ASP A 254 8.96 6.45 -7.43
C ASP A 254 8.75 7.23 -6.13
N LEU A 255 9.70 8.14 -5.87
CA LEU A 255 9.55 9.17 -4.86
C LEU A 255 8.63 10.26 -5.39
N VAL A 256 7.65 10.62 -4.58
CA VAL A 256 6.55 11.46 -5.01
C VAL A 256 6.26 12.57 -4.03
N ILE A 257 5.55 13.56 -4.54
CA ILE A 257 4.92 14.62 -3.77
C ILE A 257 3.45 14.69 -4.12
N LEU A 258 2.62 14.95 -3.11
CA LEU A 258 1.21 15.21 -3.32
C LEU A 258 1.04 16.66 -3.81
N VAL A 259 0.54 16.85 -5.03
CA VAL A 259 0.38 18.17 -5.64
C VAL A 259 -1.01 18.78 -5.43
N LYS A 260 -1.96 17.97 -4.97
CA LYS A 260 -3.36 18.35 -4.72
C LYS A 260 -3.89 17.68 -3.45
N GLY A 261 -5.03 18.18 -2.98
CA GLY A 261 -5.73 17.64 -1.80
C GLY A 261 -5.25 18.24 -0.47
N PRO A 262 -5.82 17.77 0.66
CA PRO A 262 -5.54 18.31 2.00
C PRO A 262 -4.09 18.06 2.46
N GLU A 263 -3.40 17.12 1.83
CA GLU A 263 -2.03 16.70 2.16
C GLU A 263 -1.01 17.23 1.13
N LYS A 264 -1.36 18.29 0.37
CA LYS A 264 -0.48 18.89 -0.64
C LYS A 264 0.89 19.25 -0.05
N GLY A 265 1.95 18.94 -0.77
CA GLY A 265 3.34 19.19 -0.37
C GLY A 265 3.95 18.04 0.43
N ARG A 266 3.16 17.07 0.94
CA ARG A 266 3.72 15.88 1.59
C ARG A 266 4.38 14.97 0.58
N THR A 267 5.50 14.41 1.00
CA THR A 267 6.34 13.51 0.21
C THR A 267 6.18 12.06 0.66
N GLY A 268 6.57 11.13 -0.20
CA GLY A 268 6.51 9.70 0.08
C GLY A 268 6.95 8.87 -1.12
N ILE A 269 6.56 7.60 -1.10
CA ILE A 269 6.86 6.63 -2.15
C ILE A 269 5.58 5.96 -2.64
N VAL A 270 5.47 5.74 -3.95
CA VAL A 270 4.37 4.95 -4.52
C VAL A 270 4.60 3.48 -4.21
N ILE A 271 3.63 2.86 -3.53
CA ILE A 271 3.68 1.45 -3.15
C ILE A 271 2.68 0.57 -3.93
N GLY A 272 1.77 1.19 -4.70
CA GLY A 272 0.85 0.48 -5.58
C GLY A 272 0.01 1.43 -6.44
N ILE A 273 -0.38 0.96 -7.62
CA ILE A 273 -1.26 1.67 -8.57
C ILE A 273 -2.43 0.74 -8.89
N TYR A 274 -3.65 1.20 -8.63
CA TYR A 274 -4.87 0.42 -8.86
C TYR A 274 -5.32 0.57 -10.32
N ARG A 275 -5.12 -0.49 -11.11
CA ARG A 275 -5.49 -0.56 -12.55
C ARG A 275 -6.93 -1.04 -12.79
N ASP A 276 -7.77 -1.06 -11.76
CA ASP A 276 -9.18 -1.51 -11.80
C ASP A 276 -10.15 -0.44 -12.38
N GLY A 277 -9.62 0.56 -13.07
CA GLY A 277 -10.39 1.71 -13.57
C GLY A 277 -10.64 2.81 -12.51
N SER A 278 -10.29 2.59 -11.24
CA SER A 278 -10.45 3.62 -10.20
C SER A 278 -9.47 4.79 -10.35
N ASN A 279 -8.37 4.59 -11.09
CA ASN A 279 -7.28 5.56 -11.27
C ASN A 279 -6.78 6.13 -9.94
N ARG A 280 -6.51 5.22 -9.00
CA ARG A 280 -6.01 5.53 -7.66
C ARG A 280 -4.60 5.02 -7.47
N THR A 281 -3.83 5.76 -6.68
CA THR A 281 -2.46 5.42 -6.31
C THR A 281 -2.37 5.33 -4.79
N ALA A 282 -1.76 4.25 -4.32
CA ALA A 282 -1.38 4.08 -2.92
C ALA A 282 0.02 4.66 -2.69
N VAL A 283 0.09 5.66 -1.81
CA VAL A 283 1.32 6.35 -1.42
C VAL A 283 1.59 6.06 0.05
N LYS A 284 2.82 5.63 0.34
CA LYS A 284 3.36 5.56 1.70
C LYS A 284 4.07 6.87 1.97
N LEU A 285 3.47 7.70 2.82
CA LEU A 285 4.01 9.02 3.13
C LEU A 285 5.22 8.91 4.07
N ASP A 286 6.12 9.87 3.94
CA ASP A 286 7.29 9.99 4.80
C ASP A 286 6.88 10.09 6.28
N ARG A 287 7.77 9.63 7.17
CA ARG A 287 7.49 9.59 8.61
C ARG A 287 7.19 10.99 9.14
N TYR A 288 6.05 11.12 9.81
CA TYR A 288 5.72 12.31 10.59
C TYR A 288 5.51 11.91 12.05
N LYS A 289 6.33 12.47 12.96
CA LYS A 289 6.32 12.12 14.39
C LYS A 289 6.37 10.60 14.65
N GLY A 290 7.17 9.88 13.88
CA GLY A 290 7.33 8.42 14.01
C GLY A 290 6.20 7.58 13.41
N MET A 291 5.19 8.20 12.79
CA MET A 291 4.09 7.50 12.10
C MET A 291 4.34 7.48 10.60
N ARG A 292 4.11 6.34 9.94
CA ARG A 292 4.01 6.27 8.47
C ARG A 292 2.57 6.03 8.09
N GLU A 293 2.04 6.90 7.28
CA GLU A 293 0.64 6.84 6.86
C GLU A 293 0.55 6.33 5.43
N ILE A 294 -0.43 5.47 5.18
CA ILE A 294 -0.78 5.04 3.83
C ILE A 294 -2.01 5.83 3.39
N ARG A 295 -1.87 6.50 2.24
CA ARG A 295 -2.96 7.21 1.58
C ARG A 295 -3.25 6.57 0.23
N VAL A 296 -4.54 6.44 -0.08
CA VAL A 296 -4.99 6.13 -1.43
C VAL A 296 -5.65 7.37 -1.99
N VAL A 297 -5.06 7.92 -3.04
CA VAL A 297 -5.46 9.21 -3.64
C VAL A 297 -5.65 9.04 -5.15
N PRO A 298 -6.38 9.95 -5.82
CA PRO A 298 -6.40 9.97 -7.29
C PRO A 298 -4.99 10.09 -7.86
N SER A 299 -4.68 9.36 -8.94
CA SER A 299 -3.33 9.33 -9.52
C SER A 299 -2.83 10.74 -9.91
N LEU A 300 -3.73 11.61 -10.38
CA LEU A 300 -3.42 13.00 -10.74
C LEU A 300 -3.05 13.90 -9.55
N TRP A 301 -3.17 13.42 -8.32
CA TRP A 301 -2.71 14.13 -7.12
C TRP A 301 -1.25 13.82 -6.79
N VAL A 302 -0.67 12.79 -7.42
CA VAL A 302 0.67 12.30 -7.14
C VAL A 302 1.56 12.68 -8.31
N ALA A 303 2.68 13.34 -8.04
CA ALA A 303 3.66 13.69 -9.05
C ALA A 303 5.05 13.19 -8.64
N LYS A 304 5.87 12.81 -9.63
CA LYS A 304 7.26 12.43 -9.37
C LYS A 304 7.99 13.64 -8.82
N ARG A 305 8.66 13.47 -7.70
CA ARG A 305 9.44 14.55 -7.09
C ARG A 305 10.72 14.76 -7.90
N LEU A 306 11.09 16.02 -8.12
CA LEU A 306 12.34 16.38 -8.81
C LEU A 306 13.31 17.06 -7.82
N GLY A 307 14.60 16.74 -7.91
CA GLY A 307 15.68 17.34 -7.09
C GLY A 307 16.41 16.36 -6.18
N GLU A 308 17.46 16.83 -5.49
CA GLU A 308 18.19 16.04 -4.49
C GLU A 308 17.30 15.74 -3.29
N GLN A 309 17.43 14.52 -2.77
CA GLN A 309 16.70 14.08 -1.59
C GLN A 309 17.59 13.23 -0.69
N ASP A 310 17.44 13.45 0.62
CA ASP A 310 17.92 12.50 1.61
C ASP A 310 17.23 11.14 1.37
N PRO A 311 17.96 10.02 1.45
CA PRO A 311 17.36 8.70 1.25
C PRO A 311 16.19 8.54 2.23
N ASP A 312 15.03 8.08 1.75
CA ASP A 312 13.90 7.74 2.63
C ASP A 312 14.40 6.78 3.72
N ASP A 313 13.94 6.98 4.96
CA ASP A 313 14.18 6.13 6.12
C ASP A 313 13.98 4.62 5.81
N VAL A 314 13.10 4.26 4.86
CA VAL A 314 12.92 2.87 4.41
C VAL A 314 14.22 2.29 3.82
N PHE A 315 15.01 3.12 3.16
CA PHE A 315 16.33 2.76 2.62
C PHE A 315 17.46 2.97 3.64
N LEU A 316 17.20 3.69 4.73
CA LEU A 316 18.15 3.92 5.82
C LEU A 316 18.04 2.90 6.96
N ILE A 317 17.41 1.73 6.77
CA ILE A 317 17.35 0.68 7.80
C ILE A 317 18.78 0.32 8.21
N LYS A 318 19.20 0.81 9.39
CA LYS A 318 20.51 0.55 9.96
C LYS A 318 20.61 -0.94 10.25
N SER A 319 21.49 -1.62 9.51
CA SER A 319 21.94 -2.99 9.81
C SER A 319 22.59 -3.07 11.17
#